data_AF-A0A8R2A8P0-F1
#
_entry.id   AF-A0A8R2A8P0-F1
#
_cell.length_a   1.000
_cell.length_b   1.000
_cell.length_c   1.000
_cell.angle_alpha   90.00
_cell.angle_beta   90.00
_cell.angle_gamma   90.00
#
_symmetry.space_group_name_H-M   'P 1'
#
loop_
_entity.id
_entity.type
_entity.pdbx_description
1 polymer ?
#
loop_
_entity_poly.entity_id
_entity_poly.type
_entity_poly.pdbx_seq_one_letter_code
_entity_poly.pdbx_strand_id
1 'polypeptide(L)'
;MGGLLCCISFWRNQRQDHNYRQSPPDDKLVMHRWTLNDLLFVHVKSRRLILQNRDMGYLQAIIAKFSTCKCPGCKCQGGIFTGIKRDNFGWINSICTRSGCKHRLSDHIQHLREASFKEFTVLMKLIFDIYNTDITLYNLSKKPKSERNILLKGIFESVFDVLDASVLLDPFTLPNIDTIYGSPPFEKTNIEQVLLNFCMHIFNDNGTLKFEDALKVTKFVLKYFDTWMWNIPQELLKCDPREYSKSYDYYYCRFLLHCCLPRCVHSISLRYRPTKIFGQDVLKYTLKAFRIQLQVWCCKKSIMWNELTTSFCLDYFPKYMDLLEKEVFNDESPIWDMDYEHGDLKRETIFLEY
;
A
#
# COMPACT_ATOMS: atom_id res chain seq x y z
N MET A 1 -40.27 23.90 -20.88
CA MET A 1 -39.86 22.56 -21.31
C MET A 1 -38.44 22.65 -21.82
N GLY A 2 -37.48 22.02 -21.15
CA GLY A 2 -36.09 22.04 -21.58
C GLY A 2 -35.19 21.29 -20.59
N GLY A 3 -34.35 20.41 -21.13
CA GLY A 3 -33.09 20.01 -20.50
C GLY A 3 -33.06 18.65 -19.79
N LEU A 4 -33.13 17.56 -20.55
CA LEU A 4 -32.50 16.29 -20.18
C LEU A 4 -31.10 16.29 -20.81
N LEU A 5 -30.04 16.27 -20.01
CA LEU A 5 -28.71 15.74 -20.32
C LEU A 5 -27.81 15.98 -19.09
N CYS A 6 -27.38 14.89 -18.45
CA CYS A 6 -26.00 14.65 -17.95
C CYS A 6 -26.04 13.80 -16.68
N CYS A 7 -25.77 12.50 -16.81
CA CYS A 7 -25.26 11.62 -15.76
C CYS A 7 -24.88 10.25 -16.35
N ILE A 8 -23.93 10.25 -17.29
CA ILE A 8 -23.25 9.03 -17.74
C ILE A 8 -21.75 9.36 -17.88
N SER A 9 -21.02 9.37 -16.77
CA SER A 9 -19.55 9.47 -16.83
C SER A 9 -18.77 8.87 -15.66
N PHE A 10 -19.37 8.07 -14.76
CA PHE A 10 -18.66 7.56 -13.57
C PHE A 10 -18.31 6.06 -13.56
N TRP A 11 -18.60 5.30 -14.62
CA TRP A 11 -18.43 3.83 -14.64
C TRP A 11 -17.39 3.29 -15.63
N ARG A 12 -16.42 4.11 -16.08
CA ARG A 12 -15.39 3.66 -17.03
C ARG A 12 -14.02 3.28 -16.44
N ASN A 13 -13.75 3.56 -15.16
CA ASN A 13 -12.42 3.30 -14.56
C ASN A 13 -12.22 1.95 -13.86
N GLN A 14 -13.28 1.17 -13.59
CA GLN A 14 -13.12 -0.09 -12.83
C GLN A 14 -12.41 -1.23 -13.60
N ARG A 15 -12.25 -1.15 -14.93
CA ARG A 15 -11.58 -2.21 -15.71
C ARG A 15 -10.06 -2.13 -15.72
N GLN A 16 -9.45 -0.99 -15.37
CA GLN A 16 -7.99 -0.88 -15.29
C GLN A 16 -7.43 -1.21 -13.89
N ASP A 17 -8.22 -1.05 -12.83
CA ASP A 17 -7.79 -1.25 -11.43
C ASP A 17 -7.39 -2.69 -11.06
N HIS A 18 -7.89 -3.69 -11.81
CA HIS A 18 -7.57 -5.09 -11.54
C HIS A 18 -6.13 -5.48 -11.87
N ASN A 19 -5.48 -4.80 -12.83
CA ASN A 19 -4.14 -5.15 -13.32
C ASN A 19 -3.01 -4.68 -12.38
N TYR A 20 -3.31 -3.89 -11.35
CA TYR A 20 -2.32 -3.31 -10.44
C TYR A 20 -2.24 -4.02 -9.07
N ARG A 21 -3.10 -5.02 -8.85
CA ARG A 21 -3.30 -5.67 -7.55
C ARG A 21 -2.15 -6.63 -7.21
N GLN A 22 -1.59 -6.52 -6.00
CA GLN A 22 -0.74 -7.58 -5.43
C GLN A 22 -1.59 -8.61 -4.69
N SER A 23 -1.35 -9.89 -4.97
CA SER A 23 -1.81 -11.00 -4.12
C SER A 23 -1.16 -10.91 -2.72
N PRO A 24 -1.79 -11.47 -1.66
CA PRO A 24 -1.17 -11.56 -0.34
C PRO A 24 0.23 -12.16 -0.45
N PRO A 25 1.27 -11.57 0.19
CA PRO A 25 2.62 -12.08 0.06
C PRO A 25 2.70 -13.47 0.69
N ASP A 26 3.30 -14.42 -0.02
CA ASP A 26 3.79 -15.65 0.60
C ASP A 26 4.99 -15.25 1.49
N ASP A 27 4.83 -15.41 2.81
CA ASP A 27 5.83 -15.05 3.83
C ASP A 27 7.21 -15.69 3.56
N LYS A 28 7.29 -16.73 2.71
CA LYS A 28 8.53 -17.39 2.30
C LYS A 28 9.35 -16.65 1.24
N LEU A 29 8.76 -15.68 0.52
CA LEU A 29 9.35 -15.09 -0.70
C LEU A 29 9.84 -13.64 -0.52
N VAL A 30 9.90 -13.15 0.71
CA VAL A 30 10.25 -11.74 0.96
C VAL A 30 11.75 -11.59 1.20
N MET A 31 12.40 -10.72 0.40
CA MET A 31 13.86 -10.54 0.37
C MET A 31 14.43 -10.06 1.72
N HIS A 32 13.65 -9.26 2.45
CA HIS A 32 13.82 -8.98 3.87
C HIS A 32 12.59 -9.49 4.62
N ARG A 33 12.73 -10.00 5.85
CA ARG A 33 11.54 -10.29 6.66
C ARG A 33 10.96 -8.97 7.15
N TRP A 34 9.99 -8.40 6.42
CA TRP A 34 9.18 -7.24 6.85
C TRP A 34 8.54 -7.49 8.22
N THR A 35 8.41 -8.76 8.60
CA THR A 35 7.76 -9.24 9.82
C THR A 35 8.64 -9.18 11.07
N LEU A 36 9.97 -9.14 10.92
CA LEU A 36 10.89 -9.07 12.05
C LEU A 36 11.22 -7.59 12.34
N ASN A 37 10.47 -6.99 13.26
CA ASN A 37 10.69 -5.67 13.85
C ASN A 37 10.26 -4.44 13.04
N ASP A 38 9.50 -4.57 11.93
CA ASP A 38 8.92 -3.39 11.30
C ASP A 38 7.71 -2.88 12.11
N LEU A 39 7.77 -1.59 12.46
CA LEU A 39 6.71 -0.84 13.12
C LEU A 39 5.36 -0.97 12.41
N LEU A 40 5.38 -1.14 11.08
CA LEU A 40 4.19 -1.35 10.27
C LEU A 40 3.47 -2.68 10.59
N PHE A 41 4.15 -3.70 11.11
CA PHE A 41 3.62 -5.08 11.13
C PHE A 41 3.43 -5.69 12.53
N VAL A 42 4.29 -5.36 13.50
CA VAL A 42 4.36 -6.08 14.79
C VAL A 42 3.08 -5.95 15.64
N HIS A 43 2.32 -4.86 15.52
CA HIS A 43 1.18 -4.59 16.41
C HIS A 43 -0.22 -4.82 15.81
N VAL A 44 -0.36 -4.75 14.48
CA VAL A 44 -1.68 -4.83 13.83
C VAL A 44 -2.27 -6.24 13.90
N LYS A 45 -1.43 -7.29 13.78
CA LYS A 45 -1.92 -8.68 13.71
C LYS A 45 -2.53 -9.18 15.03
N SER A 46 -2.01 -8.75 16.19
CA SER A 46 -2.39 -9.30 17.49
C SER A 46 -3.73 -8.79 18.02
N ARG A 47 -4.18 -7.58 17.64
CA ARG A 47 -5.44 -7.00 18.16
C ARG A 47 -6.68 -7.26 17.31
N ARG A 48 -6.54 -7.63 16.03
CA ARG A 48 -7.69 -7.96 15.16
C ARG A 48 -8.52 -9.11 15.72
N LEU A 49 -7.83 -10.15 16.17
CA LEU A 49 -8.43 -11.34 16.79
C LEU A 49 -9.10 -11.03 18.15
N ILE A 50 -8.63 -9.99 18.86
CA ILE A 50 -9.15 -9.61 20.18
C ILE A 50 -10.51 -8.89 20.06
N LEU A 51 -10.76 -8.18 18.96
CA LEU A 51 -12.02 -7.47 18.72
C LEU A 51 -13.06 -8.35 18.01
N GLN A 52 -12.63 -9.26 17.13
CA GLN A 52 -13.55 -10.18 16.42
C GLN A 52 -14.27 -11.18 17.35
N ASN A 53 -13.74 -11.45 18.55
CA ASN A 53 -14.30 -12.39 19.52
C ASN A 53 -15.11 -11.71 20.65
N ARG A 54 -15.51 -10.44 20.49
CA ARG A 54 -16.26 -9.70 21.52
C ARG A 54 -17.76 -9.71 21.25
N ASP A 55 -18.54 -9.60 22.33
CA ASP A 55 -19.98 -9.44 22.28
C ASP A 55 -20.40 -8.21 21.45
N MET A 56 -21.53 -8.31 20.75
CA MET A 56 -22.05 -7.25 19.87
C MET A 56 -22.29 -5.93 20.59
N GLY A 57 -22.72 -5.96 21.86
CA GLY A 57 -22.93 -4.75 22.64
C GLY A 57 -21.62 -3.99 22.90
N TYR A 58 -20.51 -4.71 23.08
CA TYR A 58 -19.19 -4.10 23.24
C TYR A 58 -18.70 -3.48 21.92
N LEU A 59 -18.90 -4.15 20.78
CA LEU A 59 -18.55 -3.61 19.47
C LEU A 59 -19.35 -2.34 19.15
N GLN A 60 -20.65 -2.34 19.46
CA GLN A 60 -21.51 -1.17 19.33
C GLN A 60 -21.05 0.01 20.19
N ALA A 61 -20.63 -0.24 21.44
CA ALA A 61 -20.07 0.79 22.30
C ALA A 61 -18.75 1.35 21.78
N ILE A 62 -17.95 0.53 21.10
CA ILE A 62 -16.76 1.00 20.39
C ILE A 62 -17.15 1.88 19.20
N ILE A 63 -18.05 1.44 18.33
CA ILE A 63 -18.53 2.21 17.18
C ILE A 63 -19.07 3.57 17.61
N ALA A 64 -19.85 3.58 18.70
CA ALA A 64 -20.45 4.78 19.24
C ALA A 64 -19.42 5.87 19.63
N LYS A 65 -18.17 5.49 19.95
CA LYS A 65 -17.09 6.45 20.25
C LYS A 65 -16.65 7.29 19.05
N PHE A 66 -16.85 6.77 17.85
CA PHE A 66 -16.50 7.45 16.60
C PHE A 66 -17.74 7.93 15.84
N SER A 67 -18.93 7.76 16.41
CA SER A 67 -20.20 8.05 15.73
C SER A 67 -20.85 9.33 16.24
N THR A 68 -21.36 10.11 15.30
CA THR A 68 -22.16 11.30 15.59
C THR A 68 -23.49 10.94 16.24
N CYS A 69 -23.89 11.70 17.27
CA CYS A 69 -25.21 11.57 17.87
C CYS A 69 -26.26 12.08 16.89
N LYS A 70 -27.32 11.29 16.68
CA LYS A 70 -28.43 11.64 15.77
C LYS A 70 -29.59 12.37 16.46
N CYS A 71 -29.50 12.63 17.76
CA CYS A 71 -30.51 13.44 18.46
C CYS A 71 -30.56 14.88 17.91
N PRO A 72 -31.75 15.42 17.63
CA PRO A 72 -31.90 16.79 17.12
C PRO A 72 -31.19 17.83 17.98
N GLY A 73 -30.42 18.72 17.35
CA GLY A 73 -29.68 19.79 18.02
C GLY A 73 -28.40 19.36 18.75
N CYS A 74 -28.08 18.06 18.79
CA CYS A 74 -26.84 17.57 19.39
C CYS A 74 -25.65 17.72 18.42
N LYS A 75 -24.52 18.23 18.92
CA LYS A 75 -23.25 18.36 18.16
C LYS A 75 -22.21 17.30 18.54
N CYS A 76 -22.62 16.23 19.22
CA CYS A 76 -21.71 15.22 19.71
C CYS A 76 -21.19 14.35 18.55
N GLN A 77 -19.87 14.35 18.32
CA GLN A 77 -19.21 13.60 17.23
C GLN A 77 -18.65 12.25 17.65
N GLY A 78 -18.74 11.90 18.93
CA GLY A 78 -18.22 10.64 19.43
C GLY A 78 -18.60 10.45 20.89
N GLY A 79 -19.37 9.41 21.17
CA GLY A 79 -19.95 9.16 22.48
C GLY A 79 -18.93 8.60 23.48
N ILE A 80 -19.04 9.01 24.74
CA ILE A 80 -18.24 8.45 25.83
C ILE A 80 -19.17 7.67 26.75
N PHE A 81 -18.89 6.38 26.93
CA PHE A 81 -19.73 5.45 27.69
C PHE A 81 -18.96 4.79 28.85
N THR A 82 -17.87 5.40 29.30
CA THR A 82 -17.01 4.90 30.39
C THR A 82 -17.75 4.89 31.72
N GLY A 83 -17.64 3.79 32.48
CA GLY A 83 -18.21 3.67 33.83
C GLY A 83 -19.65 3.18 33.89
N ILE A 84 -20.23 2.74 32.77
CA ILE A 84 -21.62 2.32 32.69
C ILE A 84 -21.73 0.82 32.91
N LYS A 85 -22.50 0.41 33.93
CA LYS A 85 -22.77 -1.01 34.22
C LYS A 85 -23.69 -1.59 33.16
N ARG A 86 -23.35 -2.79 32.68
CA ARG A 86 -24.18 -3.60 31.79
C ARG A 86 -25.56 -3.80 32.43
N ASP A 87 -26.62 -3.41 31.75
CA ASP A 87 -27.99 -3.74 32.17
C ASP A 87 -28.46 -5.06 31.52
N ASN A 88 -29.69 -5.49 31.80
CA ASN A 88 -30.27 -6.69 31.18
C ASN A 88 -30.43 -6.57 29.64
N PHE A 89 -30.26 -5.37 29.08
CA PHE A 89 -30.28 -5.06 27.64
C PHE A 89 -28.87 -4.77 27.09
N GLY A 90 -27.81 -5.04 27.86
CA GLY A 90 -26.42 -4.85 27.46
C GLY A 90 -25.91 -3.42 27.65
N TRP A 91 -25.42 -2.81 26.56
CA TRP A 91 -24.84 -1.46 26.57
C TRP A 91 -25.77 -0.41 25.95
N ILE A 92 -26.90 -0.80 25.36
CA ILE A 92 -27.71 0.06 24.48
C ILE A 92 -28.32 1.27 25.22
N ASN A 93 -28.65 1.12 26.50
CA ASN A 93 -29.21 2.20 27.32
C ASN A 93 -28.15 3.08 28.00
N SER A 94 -26.87 2.82 27.71
CA SER A 94 -25.77 3.60 28.27
C SER A 94 -25.88 5.07 27.87
N ILE A 95 -25.79 5.97 28.84
CA ILE A 95 -25.88 7.42 28.62
C ILE A 95 -24.49 7.98 28.29
N CYS A 96 -24.41 8.76 27.21
CA CYS A 96 -23.19 9.44 26.80
C CYS A 96 -22.78 10.50 27.84
N THR A 97 -21.58 10.37 28.39
CA THR A 97 -21.02 11.29 29.40
C THR A 97 -20.27 12.48 28.79
N ARG A 98 -20.21 12.58 27.46
CA ARG A 98 -19.59 13.72 26.78
C ARG A 98 -20.39 15.00 27.07
N SER A 99 -19.67 16.08 27.37
CA SER A 99 -20.26 17.40 27.62
C SER A 99 -21.21 17.79 26.48
N GLY A 100 -22.47 18.10 26.83
CA GLY A 100 -23.50 18.52 25.89
C GLY A 100 -24.28 17.41 25.14
N CYS A 101 -23.96 16.12 25.30
CA CYS A 101 -24.73 15.03 24.67
C CYS A 101 -25.82 14.48 25.58
N LYS A 102 -25.48 13.82 26.70
CA LYS A 102 -26.43 13.15 27.61
C LYS A 102 -27.46 12.21 26.92
N HIS A 103 -27.23 11.83 25.66
CA HIS A 103 -28.10 10.93 24.88
C HIS A 103 -27.64 9.47 25.01
N ARG A 104 -28.50 8.53 24.61
CA ARG A 104 -28.22 7.09 24.75
C ARG A 104 -27.26 6.60 23.69
N LEU A 105 -26.61 5.46 23.96
CA LEU A 105 -25.77 4.78 22.98
C LEU A 105 -26.54 4.47 21.69
N SER A 106 -27.81 4.08 21.79
CA SER A 106 -28.69 3.88 20.63
C SER A 106 -28.74 5.07 19.66
N ASP A 107 -28.61 6.29 20.18
CA ASP A 107 -28.69 7.53 19.39
C ASP A 107 -27.39 7.82 18.63
N HIS A 108 -26.30 7.13 19.00
CA HIS A 108 -25.01 7.16 18.30
C HIS A 108 -24.88 6.06 17.25
N ILE A 109 -25.56 4.93 17.43
CA ILE A 109 -25.46 3.76 16.54
C ILE A 109 -26.71 3.54 15.67
N GLN A 110 -27.57 4.54 15.54
CA GLN A 110 -28.80 4.41 14.76
C GLN A 110 -28.54 3.99 13.30
N HIS A 111 -27.45 4.46 12.72
CA HIS A 111 -26.98 4.11 11.37
C HIS A 111 -26.68 2.61 11.20
N LEU A 112 -26.47 1.86 12.30
CA LEU A 112 -26.25 0.41 12.24
C LEU A 112 -27.56 -0.40 12.14
N ARG A 113 -28.73 0.20 12.39
CA ARG A 113 -30.02 -0.53 12.36
C ARG A 113 -30.35 -1.03 10.96
N GLU A 114 -30.00 -0.25 9.95
CA GLU A 114 -30.28 -0.53 8.54
C GLU A 114 -29.05 -1.01 7.79
N ALA A 115 -27.88 -1.04 8.44
CA ALA A 115 -26.63 -1.45 7.82
C ALA A 115 -26.65 -2.96 7.50
N SER A 116 -26.26 -3.30 6.28
CA SER A 116 -25.98 -4.67 5.89
C SER A 116 -24.76 -5.23 6.65
N PHE A 117 -24.65 -6.56 6.69
CA PHE A 117 -23.47 -7.23 7.24
C PHE A 117 -22.16 -6.77 6.57
N LYS A 118 -22.21 -6.47 5.26
CA LYS A 118 -21.06 -5.97 4.50
C LYS A 118 -20.63 -4.58 4.96
N GLU A 119 -21.59 -3.66 5.11
CA GLU A 119 -21.36 -2.29 5.60
C GLU A 119 -20.84 -2.31 7.04
N PHE A 120 -21.45 -3.11 7.91
CA PHE A 120 -20.94 -3.32 9.27
C PHE A 120 -19.49 -3.83 9.26
N THR A 121 -19.17 -4.78 8.38
CA THR A 121 -17.81 -5.30 8.24
C THR A 121 -16.81 -4.24 7.76
N VAL A 122 -17.22 -3.35 6.85
CA VAL A 122 -16.38 -2.22 6.38
C VAL A 122 -16.12 -1.25 7.52
N LEU A 123 -17.16 -0.81 8.22
CA LEU A 123 -17.05 0.10 9.36
C LEU A 123 -16.18 -0.48 10.48
N MET A 124 -16.35 -1.76 10.79
CA MET A 124 -15.52 -2.43 11.78
C MET A 124 -14.04 -2.49 11.39
N LYS A 125 -13.71 -2.67 10.11
CA LYS A 125 -12.32 -2.58 9.63
C LYS A 125 -11.78 -1.16 9.81
N LEU A 126 -12.57 -0.15 9.47
CA LEU A 126 -12.18 1.25 9.60
C LEU A 126 -11.88 1.64 11.05
N ILE A 127 -12.79 1.35 11.97
CA ILE A 127 -12.59 1.59 13.41
C ILE A 127 -11.36 0.84 13.94
N PHE A 128 -11.17 -0.41 13.50
CA PHE A 128 -10.02 -1.19 13.89
C PHE A 128 -8.71 -0.51 13.48
N ASP A 129 -8.65 -0.01 12.25
CA ASP A 129 -7.48 0.67 11.75
C ASP A 129 -7.23 2.02 12.42
N ILE A 130 -8.27 2.77 12.79
CA ILE A 130 -8.14 3.99 13.59
C ILE A 130 -7.46 3.66 14.93
N TYR A 131 -7.94 2.64 15.64
CA TYR A 131 -7.32 2.23 16.91
C TYR A 131 -5.87 1.81 16.76
N ASN A 132 -5.56 1.00 15.73
CA ASN A 132 -4.19 0.56 15.53
C ASN A 132 -3.28 1.72 15.15
N THR A 133 -3.78 2.65 14.34
CA THR A 133 -3.05 3.85 13.94
C THR A 133 -2.74 4.71 15.17
N ASP A 134 -3.73 4.97 16.03
CA ASP A 134 -3.54 5.72 17.29
C ASP A 134 -2.48 5.07 18.20
N ILE A 135 -2.55 3.75 18.41
CA ILE A 135 -1.54 3.01 19.19
C ILE A 135 -0.16 3.09 18.53
N THR A 136 -0.11 3.01 17.20
CA THR A 136 1.14 3.09 16.44
C THR A 136 1.78 4.46 16.61
N LEU A 137 0.98 5.53 16.55
CA LEU A 137 1.41 6.90 16.82
C LEU A 137 1.93 7.06 18.25
N TYR A 138 1.22 6.52 19.24
CA TYR A 138 1.67 6.51 20.64
C TYR A 138 2.99 5.74 20.84
N ASN A 139 3.17 4.61 20.15
CA ASN A 139 4.41 3.85 20.22
C ASN A 139 5.56 4.58 19.52
N LEU A 140 5.30 5.22 18.37
CA LEU A 140 6.26 6.06 17.66
C LEU A 140 6.71 7.25 18.52
N SER A 141 5.81 7.87 19.29
CA SER A 141 6.17 8.99 20.17
C SER A 141 7.08 8.60 21.33
N LYS A 142 7.17 7.30 21.67
CA LYS A 142 8.09 6.77 22.69
C LYS A 142 9.44 6.37 22.13
N LYS A 143 9.57 6.19 20.82
CA LYS A 143 10.84 5.79 20.20
C LYS A 143 11.79 6.98 20.06
N PRO A 144 13.11 6.73 19.99
CA PRO A 144 14.07 7.78 19.67
C PRO A 144 13.69 8.50 18.37
N LYS A 145 13.89 9.82 18.34
CA LYS A 145 13.70 10.62 17.14
C LYS A 145 14.78 10.26 16.12
N SER A 146 14.48 9.31 15.25
CA SER A 146 15.20 9.10 13.99
C SER A 146 14.37 9.71 12.86
N GLU A 147 15.02 10.08 11.77
CA GLU A 147 14.36 10.65 10.60
C GLU A 147 13.30 9.70 10.03
N ARG A 148 13.59 8.39 10.00
CA ARG A 148 12.63 7.34 9.68
C ARG A 148 11.39 7.37 10.58
N ASN A 149 11.57 7.51 11.90
CA ASN A 149 10.44 7.53 12.84
C ASN A 149 9.61 8.81 12.70
N ILE A 150 10.25 9.95 12.43
CA ILE A 150 9.58 11.23 12.16
C ILE A 150 8.72 11.11 10.91
N LEU A 151 9.30 10.58 9.82
CA LEU A 151 8.59 10.37 8.57
C LEU A 151 7.39 9.43 8.72
N LEU A 152 7.61 8.25 9.33
CA LEU A 152 6.52 7.29 9.56
C LEU A 152 5.41 7.91 10.42
N LYS A 153 5.77 8.67 11.46
CA LYS A 153 4.79 9.35 12.31
C LYS A 153 3.94 10.32 11.49
N GLY A 154 4.54 11.17 10.67
CA GLY A 154 3.79 12.13 9.84
C GLY A 154 2.84 11.45 8.84
N ILE A 155 3.24 10.32 8.25
CA ILE A 155 2.36 9.52 7.38
C ILE A 155 1.19 8.94 8.16
N PHE A 156 1.44 8.33 9.33
CA PHE A 156 0.38 7.78 10.16
C PHE A 156 -0.57 8.85 10.71
N GLU A 157 -0.08 10.05 11.03
CA GLU A 157 -0.92 11.20 11.44
C GLU A 157 -1.86 11.60 10.29
N SER A 158 -1.31 11.77 9.08
CA SER A 158 -2.10 12.13 7.90
C SER A 158 -3.17 11.07 7.57
N VAL A 159 -2.82 9.79 7.74
CA VAL A 159 -3.77 8.68 7.52
C VAL A 159 -4.83 8.65 8.60
N PHE A 160 -4.44 8.86 9.87
CA PHE A 160 -5.38 8.93 10.98
C PHE A 160 -6.46 9.98 10.71
N ASP A 161 -6.07 11.17 10.25
CA ASP A 161 -6.99 12.26 9.93
C ASP A 161 -8.00 11.84 8.84
N VAL A 162 -7.54 11.13 7.80
CA VAL A 162 -8.42 10.60 6.74
C VAL A 162 -9.36 9.53 7.28
N LEU A 163 -8.88 8.60 8.11
CA LEU A 163 -9.71 7.54 8.68
C LEU A 163 -10.78 8.10 9.63
N ASP A 164 -10.40 9.01 10.52
CA ASP A 164 -11.30 9.63 11.49
C ASP A 164 -12.38 10.46 10.78
N ALA A 165 -11.99 11.26 9.79
CA ALA A 165 -12.93 11.99 8.93
C ALA A 165 -13.89 11.03 8.19
N SER A 166 -13.38 9.89 7.70
CA SER A 166 -14.20 8.91 6.96
C SER A 166 -15.29 8.29 7.84
N VAL A 167 -14.99 7.94 9.11
CA VAL A 167 -16.02 7.42 10.02
C VAL A 167 -17.10 8.47 10.32
N LEU A 168 -16.70 9.73 10.45
CA LEU A 168 -17.61 10.81 10.81
C LEU A 168 -18.53 11.24 9.66
N LEU A 169 -18.00 11.29 8.44
CA LEU A 169 -18.70 11.80 7.26
C LEU A 169 -19.55 10.72 6.57
N ASP A 170 -18.94 9.57 6.26
CA ASP A 170 -19.60 8.46 5.58
C ASP A 170 -18.97 7.10 6.00
N PRO A 171 -19.46 6.49 7.09
CA PRO A 171 -18.84 5.31 7.71
C PRO A 171 -18.85 4.05 6.84
N PHE A 172 -19.55 4.07 5.70
CA PHE A 172 -19.68 2.92 4.80
C PHE A 172 -18.89 3.09 3.49
N THR A 173 -18.32 4.27 3.25
CA THR A 173 -17.41 4.54 2.14
C THR A 173 -15.96 4.25 2.53
N LEU A 174 -15.18 3.75 1.57
CA LEU A 174 -13.76 3.48 1.79
C LEU A 174 -12.98 4.80 1.94
N PRO A 175 -12.13 4.94 2.98
CA PRO A 175 -11.24 6.09 3.11
C PRO A 175 -10.36 6.28 1.88
N ASN A 176 -10.33 7.51 1.36
CA ASN A 176 -9.51 7.87 0.21
C ASN A 176 -8.18 8.49 0.67
N ILE A 177 -7.11 7.70 0.61
CA ILE A 177 -5.75 8.15 0.97
C ILE A 177 -5.06 8.97 -0.12
N ASP A 178 -5.60 9.00 -1.35
CA ASP A 178 -5.01 9.75 -2.46
C ASP A 178 -5.04 11.26 -2.22
N THR A 179 -5.81 11.73 -1.24
CA THR A 179 -5.84 13.13 -0.81
C THR A 179 -4.56 13.57 -0.09
N ILE A 180 -3.70 12.64 0.36
CA ILE A 180 -2.48 12.95 1.14
C ILE A 180 -1.31 13.31 0.21
N TYR A 181 -0.96 12.41 -0.73
CA TYR A 181 0.18 12.58 -1.63
C TYR A 181 -0.19 12.48 -3.13
N GLY A 182 -1.47 12.59 -3.46
CA GLY A 182 -1.97 12.39 -4.82
C GLY A 182 -2.22 10.91 -5.13
N SER A 183 -2.78 10.65 -6.31
CA SER A 183 -3.13 9.33 -6.78
C SER A 183 -2.07 8.74 -7.72
N PRO A 184 -1.80 7.42 -7.68
CA PRO A 184 -0.97 6.76 -8.69
C PRO A 184 -1.65 6.75 -10.08
N PRO A 185 -0.89 6.56 -11.19
CA PRO A 185 0.57 6.39 -11.24
C PRO A 185 1.32 7.72 -11.06
N PHE A 186 2.56 7.65 -10.55
CA PHE A 186 3.37 8.83 -10.23
C PHE A 186 4.40 9.17 -11.30
N GLU A 187 4.62 8.28 -12.26
CA GLU A 187 5.47 8.48 -13.43
C GLU A 187 4.76 7.91 -14.68
N LYS A 188 5.03 8.49 -15.85
CA LYS A 188 4.33 8.16 -17.10
C LYS A 188 4.60 6.71 -17.53
N THR A 189 5.87 6.35 -17.66
CA THR A 189 6.32 5.00 -18.02
C THR A 189 6.68 4.26 -16.74
N ASN A 190 5.97 3.17 -16.44
CA ASN A 190 6.22 2.40 -15.22
C ASN A 190 7.42 1.45 -15.38
N ILE A 191 8.01 1.03 -14.25
CA ILE A 191 9.20 0.15 -14.23
C ILE A 191 8.96 -1.15 -15.00
N GLU A 192 7.77 -1.75 -14.91
CA GLU A 192 7.47 -2.97 -15.69
C GLU A 192 7.60 -2.72 -17.19
N GLN A 193 7.05 -1.62 -17.69
CA GLN A 193 7.18 -1.25 -19.09
C GLN A 193 8.64 -0.94 -19.46
N VAL A 194 9.38 -0.24 -18.61
CA VAL A 194 10.82 0.03 -18.83
C VAL A 194 11.62 -1.27 -18.97
N LEU A 195 11.38 -2.26 -18.10
CA LEU A 195 12.09 -3.54 -18.16
C LEU A 195 11.69 -4.38 -19.39
N LEU A 196 10.43 -4.27 -19.84
CA LEU A 196 10.01 -4.87 -21.11
C LEU A 196 10.74 -4.22 -22.30
N ASN A 197 10.80 -2.88 -22.33
CA ASN A 197 11.52 -2.15 -23.36
C ASN A 197 13.01 -2.50 -23.38
N PHE A 198 13.62 -2.64 -22.20
CA PHE A 198 14.99 -3.13 -22.04
C PHE A 198 15.17 -4.53 -22.63
N CYS A 199 14.25 -5.46 -22.34
CA CYS A 199 14.32 -6.81 -22.89
C CYS A 199 14.30 -6.81 -24.42
N MET A 200 13.38 -6.04 -25.00
CA MET A 200 13.25 -5.91 -26.45
C MET A 200 14.47 -5.22 -27.08
N HIS A 201 14.99 -4.18 -26.45
CA HIS A 201 16.13 -3.45 -26.97
C HIS A 201 17.42 -4.28 -26.98
N ILE A 202 17.67 -5.06 -25.92
CA ILE A 202 18.96 -5.72 -25.70
C ILE A 202 18.98 -7.18 -26.18
N PHE A 203 17.85 -7.88 -26.18
CA PHE A 203 17.81 -9.33 -26.40
C PHE A 203 17.00 -9.79 -27.62
N ASN A 204 16.34 -8.88 -28.35
CA ASN A 204 15.57 -9.25 -29.55
C ASN A 204 16.49 -9.71 -30.70
N ASP A 205 17.68 -9.12 -30.82
CA ASP A 205 18.66 -9.49 -31.85
C ASP A 205 19.58 -10.63 -31.39
N ASN A 206 19.07 -11.88 -31.33
CA ASN A 206 19.80 -13.17 -31.25
C ASN A 206 21.18 -13.17 -30.54
N GLY A 207 21.29 -12.45 -29.41
CA GLY A 207 22.53 -12.35 -28.65
C GLY A 207 22.86 -13.63 -27.89
N THR A 208 23.95 -13.60 -27.14
CA THR A 208 24.42 -14.71 -26.28
C THR A 208 23.40 -15.15 -25.21
N LEU A 209 22.36 -14.36 -24.95
CA LEU A 209 21.27 -14.69 -24.04
C LEU A 209 19.94 -14.66 -24.79
N LYS A 210 19.14 -15.72 -24.67
CA LYS A 210 17.83 -15.82 -25.32
C LYS A 210 16.86 -14.82 -24.71
N PHE A 211 16.08 -14.17 -25.57
CA PHE A 211 15.02 -13.25 -25.19
C PHE A 211 14.06 -13.82 -24.13
N GLU A 212 13.63 -15.08 -24.29
CA GLU A 212 12.76 -15.76 -23.32
C GLU A 212 13.36 -15.85 -21.92
N ASP A 213 14.67 -16.05 -21.82
CA ASP A 213 15.36 -16.14 -20.52
C ASP A 213 15.48 -14.76 -19.88
N ALA A 214 15.64 -13.71 -20.69
CA ALA A 214 15.61 -12.32 -20.21
C ALA A 214 14.23 -11.98 -19.64
N LEU A 215 13.14 -12.37 -20.30
CA LEU A 215 11.78 -12.19 -19.78
C LEU A 215 11.54 -12.92 -18.45
N LYS A 216 12.07 -14.14 -18.29
CA LYS A 216 12.02 -14.87 -17.02
C LYS A 216 12.76 -14.12 -15.92
N VAL A 217 13.93 -13.54 -16.20
CA VAL A 217 14.65 -12.71 -15.22
C VAL A 217 13.89 -11.42 -14.92
N THR A 218 13.34 -10.76 -15.92
CA THR A 218 12.51 -9.56 -15.74
C THR A 218 11.37 -9.83 -14.77
N LYS A 219 10.66 -10.95 -14.95
CA LYS A 219 9.61 -11.37 -14.02
C LYS A 219 10.12 -11.57 -12.59
N PHE A 220 11.29 -12.21 -12.45
CA PHE A 220 11.95 -12.40 -11.16
C PHE A 220 12.28 -11.04 -10.52
N VAL A 221 12.93 -10.14 -11.25
CA VAL A 221 13.27 -8.78 -10.82
C VAL A 221 12.03 -8.01 -10.37
N LEU A 222 10.98 -7.96 -11.19
CA LEU A 222 9.74 -7.25 -10.88
C LEU A 222 9.11 -7.78 -9.60
N LYS A 223 9.01 -9.10 -9.47
CA LYS A 223 8.44 -9.75 -8.27
C LYS A 223 9.20 -9.39 -6.99
N TYR A 224 10.52 -9.38 -7.03
CA TYR A 224 11.33 -9.03 -5.85
C TYR A 224 11.34 -7.53 -5.59
N PHE A 225 11.34 -6.68 -6.62
CA PHE A 225 11.24 -5.23 -6.47
C PHE A 225 9.93 -4.84 -5.77
N ASP A 226 8.83 -5.47 -6.19
CA ASP A 226 7.49 -5.26 -5.65
C ASP A 226 7.31 -5.64 -4.17
N THR A 227 8.20 -6.49 -3.67
CA THR A 227 8.20 -7.00 -2.29
C THR A 227 9.41 -6.51 -1.50
N TRP A 228 10.24 -5.67 -2.09
CA TRP A 228 11.42 -5.11 -1.45
C TRP A 228 11.06 -3.85 -0.66
N MET A 229 11.66 -3.69 0.53
CA MET A 229 11.59 -2.45 1.28
C MET A 229 12.69 -1.53 0.79
N TRP A 230 12.30 -0.42 0.18
CA TRP A 230 13.26 0.58 -0.25
C TRP A 230 14.03 1.15 0.95
N ASN A 231 15.30 1.47 0.71
CA ASN A 231 16.15 2.16 1.67
C ASN A 231 15.49 3.47 2.10
N ILE A 232 15.72 3.90 3.35
CA ILE A 232 15.30 5.23 3.76
C ILE A 232 16.14 6.29 3.02
N PRO A 233 15.64 7.51 2.81
CA PRO A 233 16.35 8.55 2.07
C PRO A 233 17.80 8.81 2.51
N GLN A 234 18.09 8.63 3.80
CA GLN A 234 19.43 8.85 4.38
C GLN A 234 20.42 7.74 4.04
N GLU A 235 19.92 6.55 3.69
CA GLU A 235 20.70 5.39 3.26
C GLU A 235 20.90 5.36 1.74
N LEU A 236 20.34 6.35 1.03
CA LEU A 236 20.53 6.47 -0.41
C LEU A 236 21.97 6.91 -0.71
N LEU A 237 22.55 6.34 -1.77
CA LEU A 237 23.80 6.85 -2.30
C LEU A 237 23.60 8.30 -2.75
N LYS A 238 24.64 9.12 -2.63
CA LYS A 238 24.58 10.50 -3.13
C LYS A 238 24.30 10.48 -4.64
N CYS A 239 23.24 11.15 -5.04
CA CYS A 239 22.84 11.34 -6.43
C CYS A 239 22.82 12.85 -6.73
N ASP A 240 23.05 13.26 -7.98
CA ASP A 240 22.84 14.66 -8.38
C ASP A 240 21.34 14.93 -8.48
N PRO A 241 20.75 15.82 -7.66
CA PRO A 241 19.32 16.11 -7.73
C PRO A 241 18.83 16.63 -9.09
N ARG A 242 19.75 17.10 -9.96
CA ARG A 242 19.43 17.62 -11.30
C ARG A 242 19.09 16.52 -12.30
N GLU A 243 19.47 15.28 -12.02
CA GLU A 243 19.23 14.12 -12.90
C GLU A 243 17.80 13.55 -12.76
N TYR A 244 16.99 14.11 -11.85
CA TYR A 244 15.69 13.57 -11.46
C TYR A 244 14.58 14.61 -11.51
N SER A 245 13.37 14.17 -11.84
CA SER A 245 12.20 15.04 -11.91
C SER A 245 11.67 15.41 -10.52
N LYS A 246 11.75 14.49 -9.55
CA LYS A 246 11.36 14.70 -8.15
C LYS A 246 12.40 14.14 -7.19
N SER A 247 12.37 14.64 -5.95
CA SER A 247 13.25 14.15 -4.88
C SER A 247 12.93 12.70 -4.51
N TYR A 248 13.91 11.98 -3.95
CA TYR A 248 13.66 10.64 -3.44
C TYR A 248 12.62 10.63 -2.30
N ASP A 249 12.62 11.63 -1.42
CA ASP A 249 11.61 11.78 -0.35
C ASP A 249 10.18 11.79 -0.89
N TYR A 250 9.96 12.49 -2.02
CA TYR A 250 8.67 12.55 -2.69
C TYR A 250 8.17 11.15 -3.07
N TYR A 251 9.04 10.31 -3.65
CA TYR A 251 8.69 8.95 -4.03
C TYR A 251 8.57 8.01 -2.84
N TYR A 252 9.49 8.13 -1.87
CA TYR A 252 9.52 7.27 -0.70
C TYR A 252 8.26 7.41 0.16
N CYS A 253 7.74 8.63 0.36
CA CYS A 253 6.47 8.85 1.06
C CYS A 253 5.29 8.14 0.36
N ARG A 254 5.25 8.21 -0.97
CA ARG A 254 4.21 7.56 -1.79
C ARG A 254 4.33 6.04 -1.79
N PHE A 255 5.56 5.52 -1.81
CA PHE A 255 5.81 4.10 -1.67
C PHE A 255 5.29 3.58 -0.32
N LEU A 256 5.60 4.29 0.77
CA LEU A 256 5.08 3.94 2.08
C LEU A 256 3.54 3.97 2.11
N LEU A 257 2.92 5.04 1.59
CA LEU A 257 1.47 5.22 1.63
C LEU A 257 0.69 4.21 0.75
N HIS A 258 1.12 3.97 -0.49
CA HIS A 258 0.33 3.20 -1.47
C HIS A 258 0.77 1.73 -1.60
N CYS A 259 1.99 1.36 -1.18
CA CYS A 259 2.52 -0.01 -1.33
C CYS A 259 2.74 -0.72 0.01
N CYS A 260 3.13 0.00 1.06
CA CYS A 260 3.49 -0.58 2.35
C CYS A 260 2.33 -0.53 3.35
N LEU A 261 1.72 0.64 3.54
CA LEU A 261 0.69 0.86 4.55
C LEU A 261 -0.59 0.02 4.36
N PRO A 262 -1.09 -0.23 3.13
CA PRO A 262 -2.26 -1.09 2.92
C PRO A 262 -2.07 -2.55 3.37
N ARG A 263 -0.84 -2.94 3.76
CA ARG A 263 -0.54 -4.26 4.35
C ARG A 263 -0.99 -4.36 5.80
N CYS A 264 -1.19 -3.23 6.48
CA CYS A 264 -1.53 -3.19 7.90
C CYS A 264 -2.74 -2.29 8.23
N VAL A 265 -3.07 -1.33 7.37
CA VAL A 265 -4.32 -0.58 7.40
C VAL A 265 -5.22 -1.16 6.31
N HIS A 266 -6.28 -1.88 6.68
CA HIS A 266 -7.08 -2.70 5.75
C HIS A 266 -8.37 -2.02 5.24
N SER A 267 -8.72 -0.89 5.83
CA SER A 267 -9.87 -0.06 5.49
C SER A 267 -9.58 0.87 4.32
N ILE A 268 -8.33 1.28 4.15
CA ILE A 268 -7.89 2.06 2.99
C ILE A 268 -7.89 1.21 1.72
N SER A 269 -7.95 1.90 0.58
CA SER A 269 -8.02 1.33 -0.77
C SER A 269 -6.81 0.45 -1.17
N LEU A 270 -6.82 0.04 -2.45
CA LEU A 270 -5.98 -1.00 -3.04
C LEU A 270 -4.47 -0.84 -2.73
N ARG A 271 -3.83 -1.98 -2.47
CA ARG A 271 -2.36 -2.08 -2.45
C ARG A 271 -1.83 -2.09 -3.87
N TYR A 272 -0.97 -1.15 -4.19
CA TYR A 272 -0.35 -1.03 -5.51
C TYR A 272 1.01 -1.73 -5.57
N ARG A 273 1.33 -2.27 -6.75
CA ARG A 273 2.68 -2.72 -7.12
C ARG A 273 3.61 -1.53 -7.35
N PRO A 274 4.74 -1.39 -6.63
CA PRO A 274 5.72 -0.35 -6.90
C PRO A 274 6.11 -0.29 -8.39
N THR A 275 6.33 -1.44 -9.03
CA THR A 275 6.73 -1.54 -10.44
C THR A 275 5.70 -1.00 -11.44
N LYS A 276 4.44 -0.82 -11.00
CA LYS A 276 3.34 -0.36 -11.84
C LYS A 276 3.01 1.12 -11.69
N ILE A 277 3.39 1.71 -10.56
CA ILE A 277 3.01 3.10 -10.22
C ILE A 277 4.21 4.05 -10.19
N PHE A 278 5.43 3.51 -10.20
CA PHE A 278 6.68 4.24 -10.31
C PHE A 278 7.40 3.83 -11.59
N GLY A 279 8.40 4.62 -11.99
CA GLY A 279 9.08 4.61 -13.28
C GLY A 279 10.55 4.99 -13.17
N GLN A 280 10.99 5.88 -14.05
CA GLN A 280 12.39 6.20 -14.33
C GLN A 280 13.17 6.72 -13.12
N ASP A 281 12.68 7.76 -12.43
CA ASP A 281 13.39 8.36 -11.31
C ASP A 281 13.60 7.32 -10.21
N VAL A 282 12.54 6.59 -9.86
CA VAL A 282 12.59 5.54 -8.83
C VAL A 282 13.56 4.43 -9.22
N LEU A 283 13.54 3.97 -10.48
CA LEU A 283 14.46 2.95 -10.94
C LEU A 283 15.90 3.44 -10.82
N LYS A 284 16.21 4.65 -11.30
CA LYS A 284 17.54 5.26 -11.18
C LYS A 284 17.99 5.40 -9.72
N TYR A 285 17.12 5.87 -8.82
CA TYR A 285 17.45 6.00 -7.39
C TYR A 285 17.75 4.65 -6.74
N THR A 286 17.00 3.60 -7.09
CA THR A 286 16.95 2.38 -6.29
C THR A 286 17.71 1.19 -6.89
N LEU A 287 18.00 1.19 -8.19
CA LEU A 287 18.53 0.02 -8.91
C LEU A 287 19.80 -0.56 -8.29
N LYS A 288 20.78 0.28 -7.97
CA LYS A 288 22.06 -0.17 -7.39
C LYS A 288 21.87 -0.85 -6.04
N ALA A 289 21.09 -0.23 -5.16
CA ALA A 289 20.80 -0.79 -3.84
C ALA A 289 20.00 -2.10 -3.94
N PHE A 290 18.95 -2.11 -4.77
CA PHE A 290 18.13 -3.28 -5.03
C PHE A 290 18.97 -4.44 -5.58
N ARG A 291 19.82 -4.18 -6.58
CA ARG A 291 20.73 -5.15 -7.20
C ARG A 291 21.61 -5.83 -6.15
N ILE A 292 22.33 -5.05 -5.34
CA ILE A 292 23.24 -5.56 -4.32
C ILE A 292 22.49 -6.44 -3.33
N GLN A 293 21.36 -5.96 -2.81
CA GLN A 293 20.59 -6.70 -1.81
C GLN A 293 19.97 -7.98 -2.37
N LEU A 294 19.47 -7.95 -3.61
CA LEU A 294 18.92 -9.14 -4.28
C LEU A 294 20.00 -10.17 -4.59
N GLN A 295 21.18 -9.76 -5.07
CA GLN A 295 22.32 -10.67 -5.28
C GLN A 295 22.76 -11.32 -3.97
N VAL A 296 22.89 -10.55 -2.89
CA VAL A 296 23.22 -11.09 -1.55
C VAL A 296 22.15 -12.08 -1.08
N TRP A 297 20.87 -11.77 -1.31
CA TRP A 297 19.78 -12.68 -0.99
C TRP A 297 19.84 -13.97 -1.81
N CYS A 298 20.12 -13.89 -3.11
CA CYS A 298 20.29 -15.05 -3.98
C CYS A 298 21.44 -15.94 -3.48
N CYS A 299 22.59 -15.37 -3.16
CA CYS A 299 23.74 -16.11 -2.61
C CYS A 299 23.41 -16.81 -1.29
N LYS A 300 22.59 -16.19 -0.42
CA LYS A 300 22.18 -16.81 0.85
C LYS A 300 21.17 -17.94 0.67
N LYS A 301 20.34 -17.88 -0.38
CA LYS A 301 19.27 -18.84 -0.64
C LYS A 301 19.66 -19.97 -1.58
N SER A 302 20.76 -19.83 -2.32
CA SER A 302 21.25 -20.82 -3.29
C SER A 302 21.41 -22.23 -2.73
N ILE A 303 21.73 -22.37 -1.44
CA ILE A 303 21.85 -23.68 -0.76
C ILE A 303 20.54 -24.48 -0.83
N MET A 304 19.39 -23.80 -0.96
CA MET A 304 18.07 -24.43 -1.03
C MET A 304 17.59 -24.69 -2.47
N TRP A 305 18.40 -24.39 -3.47
CA TRP A 305 17.98 -24.38 -4.88
C TRP A 305 18.56 -25.56 -5.66
N ASN A 306 17.86 -25.97 -6.73
CA ASN A 306 18.40 -26.93 -7.68
C ASN A 306 19.43 -26.26 -8.59
N GLU A 307 20.26 -27.05 -9.29
CA GLU A 307 21.35 -26.55 -10.14
C GLU A 307 20.87 -25.53 -11.18
N LEU A 308 19.71 -25.75 -11.79
CA LEU A 308 19.12 -24.83 -12.77
C LEU A 308 18.79 -23.46 -12.16
N THR A 309 18.16 -23.44 -10.99
CA THR A 309 17.80 -22.19 -10.29
C THR A 309 19.06 -21.49 -9.77
N THR A 310 20.04 -22.25 -9.31
CA THR A 310 21.34 -21.72 -8.88
C THR A 310 22.06 -21.06 -10.05
N SER A 311 22.18 -21.72 -11.20
CA SER A 311 22.83 -21.11 -12.37
C SER A 311 22.06 -19.89 -12.89
N PHE A 312 20.72 -19.95 -12.91
CA PHE A 312 19.89 -18.80 -13.29
C PHE A 312 20.13 -17.59 -12.38
N CYS A 313 20.09 -17.77 -11.05
CA CYS A 313 20.19 -16.67 -10.09
C CYS A 313 21.62 -16.19 -9.84
N LEU A 314 22.65 -17.05 -10.00
CA LEU A 314 24.04 -16.71 -9.69
C LEU A 314 24.89 -16.43 -10.94
N ASP A 315 24.56 -16.98 -12.10
CA ASP A 315 25.36 -16.78 -13.32
C ASP A 315 24.66 -15.85 -14.32
N TYR A 316 23.37 -16.07 -14.56
CA TYR A 316 22.62 -15.34 -15.58
C TYR A 316 22.11 -13.98 -15.05
N PHE A 317 21.48 -13.98 -13.88
CA PHE A 317 20.93 -12.77 -13.26
C PHE A 317 21.93 -11.62 -13.09
N PRO A 318 23.18 -11.82 -12.62
CA PRO A 318 24.15 -10.73 -12.52
C PRO A 318 24.47 -10.07 -13.87
N LYS A 319 24.60 -10.85 -14.95
CA LYS A 319 24.84 -10.33 -16.31
C LYS A 319 23.66 -9.50 -16.81
N TYR A 320 22.44 -9.98 -16.57
CA TYR A 320 21.23 -9.22 -16.85
C TYR A 320 21.24 -7.87 -16.12
N MET A 321 21.57 -7.86 -14.82
CA MET A 321 21.59 -6.63 -14.02
C MET A 321 22.71 -5.67 -14.45
N ASP A 322 23.85 -6.16 -14.91
CA ASP A 322 24.92 -5.32 -15.48
C ASP A 322 24.47 -4.60 -16.75
N LEU A 323 23.78 -5.31 -17.65
CA LEU A 323 23.23 -4.72 -18.87
C LEU A 323 22.13 -3.70 -18.54
N LEU A 324 21.24 -4.04 -17.60
CA LEU A 324 20.17 -3.14 -17.16
C LEU A 324 20.74 -1.87 -16.53
N GLU A 325 21.76 -1.98 -15.68
CA GLU A 325 22.39 -0.82 -15.05
C GLU A 325 23.02 0.11 -16.09
N LYS A 326 23.68 -0.43 -17.11
CA LYS A 326 24.23 0.37 -18.22
C LYS A 326 23.15 1.15 -18.95
N GLU A 327 22.03 0.51 -19.29
CA GLU A 327 20.93 1.18 -19.98
C GLU A 327 20.23 2.22 -19.10
N VAL A 328 20.02 1.92 -17.81
CA VAL A 328 19.33 2.84 -16.89
C VAL A 328 20.14 4.12 -16.65
N PHE A 329 21.46 4.05 -16.66
CA PHE A 329 22.34 5.21 -16.49
C PHE A 329 22.90 5.74 -17.81
N ASN A 330 22.38 5.27 -18.95
CA ASN A 330 22.63 5.86 -20.26
C ASN A 330 21.52 6.87 -20.58
N ASP A 331 21.88 8.15 -20.66
CA ASP A 331 20.93 9.24 -20.92
C ASP A 331 20.29 9.16 -22.32
N GLU A 332 20.93 8.47 -23.27
CA GLU A 332 20.42 8.26 -24.63
C GLU A 332 19.67 6.92 -24.78
N SER A 333 19.46 6.18 -23.68
CA SER A 333 18.85 4.86 -23.77
C SER A 333 17.40 4.93 -24.25
N PRO A 334 17.01 4.14 -25.27
CA PRO A 334 15.66 4.16 -25.80
C PRO A 334 14.63 3.53 -24.85
N ILE A 335 15.07 2.83 -23.79
CA ILE A 335 14.17 2.06 -22.90
C ILE A 335 13.10 2.93 -22.21
N TRP A 336 13.32 4.24 -22.11
CA TRP A 336 12.42 5.21 -21.48
C TRP A 336 11.23 5.63 -22.35
N ASP A 337 11.45 5.71 -23.66
CA ASP A 337 10.54 6.32 -24.62
C ASP A 337 9.98 5.33 -25.65
N MET A 338 10.42 4.06 -25.61
CA MET A 338 9.92 3.02 -26.50
C MET A 338 8.45 2.69 -26.21
N ASP A 339 7.59 3.17 -27.10
CA ASP A 339 6.19 2.74 -27.23
C ASP A 339 6.13 1.59 -28.26
N TYR A 340 6.57 0.37 -27.88
CA TYR A 340 6.31 -0.80 -28.72
C TYR A 340 4.80 -0.96 -28.94
N GLU A 341 4.37 -1.20 -30.19
CA GLU A 341 2.95 -1.36 -30.50
C GLU A 341 2.36 -2.50 -29.63
N HIS A 342 1.20 -2.23 -29.02
CA HIS A 342 0.53 -3.15 -28.08
C HIS A 342 0.29 -4.57 -28.64
N GLY A 343 0.38 -4.77 -29.96
CA GLY A 343 0.24 -6.06 -30.63
C GLY A 343 1.46 -6.99 -30.50
N ASP A 344 2.67 -6.43 -30.41
CA ASP A 344 3.91 -7.20 -30.25
C ASP A 344 4.12 -7.57 -28.77
N LEU A 345 3.86 -6.62 -27.87
CA LEU A 345 3.93 -6.84 -26.42
C LEU A 345 2.89 -7.85 -25.91
N LYS A 346 1.68 -7.93 -26.49
CA LYS A 346 0.59 -8.82 -26.00
C LYS A 346 0.89 -10.31 -26.13
N ARG A 347 1.66 -10.72 -27.14
CA ARG A 347 2.08 -12.12 -27.29
C ARG A 347 3.13 -12.51 -26.25
N GLU A 348 3.91 -11.54 -25.77
CA GLU A 348 5.08 -11.77 -24.93
C GLU A 348 4.84 -11.47 -23.44
N THR A 349 3.89 -10.59 -23.12
CA THR A 349 3.44 -10.34 -21.74
C THR A 349 2.66 -11.50 -21.11
N ILE A 350 2.20 -12.48 -21.91
CA ILE A 350 1.63 -13.74 -21.40
C ILE A 350 2.61 -14.43 -20.42
N PHE A 351 3.92 -14.24 -20.60
CA PHE A 351 4.93 -14.78 -19.69
C PHE A 351 5.02 -14.04 -18.34
N LEU A 352 4.57 -12.78 -18.27
CA LEU A 352 4.60 -11.93 -17.07
C LEU A 352 3.30 -11.97 -16.25
N GLU A 353 2.17 -12.32 -16.85
CA GLU A 353 0.88 -12.42 -16.13
C GLU A 353 0.79 -13.70 -15.28
N TYR A 354 0.84 -13.55 -13.94
CA TYR A 354 0.34 -14.52 -12.95
C TYR A 354 -0.29 -13.80 -11.76
#